data_AF-A6IJC9-F1
#
_entry.id   AF-A6IJC9-F1
#
_cell.length_a   1.000
_cell.length_b   1.000
_cell.length_c   1.000
_cell.angle_alpha   90.00
_cell.angle_beta   90.00
_cell.angle_gamma   90.00
#
_symmetry.space_group_name_H-M   'P 1'
#
loop_
_entity.id
_entity.type
_entity.pdbx_description
1 polymer ?
#
loop_
_entity_poly.entity_id
_entity_poly.type
_entity_poly.pdbx_seq_one_letter_code
_entity_poly.pdbx_strand_id
1 'polypeptide(L)'
;MEDTPERTPSSESIQPPGLAREPEVTSPGDSEGCARPLDPAPKKLCGYLSKFGGKGPIKGWKCRWFFYDERKCHLYYSRTAQDANPLDSIDLSSATFDCKADAEEEGTFEIKTPSRVITLKAATRQVMLYWLQQLQMKR
;
A
#
# COMPACT_ATOMS: atom_id res chain seq x y z
N MET A 1 -13.34 -61.86 -34.69
CA MET A 1 -13.15 -60.56 -34.02
C MET A 1 -13.21 -60.84 -32.52
N GLU A 2 -12.21 -61.50 -31.91
CA GLU A 2 -10.83 -61.02 -31.64
C GLU A 2 -10.89 -59.59 -31.07
N ASP A 3 -10.47 -59.29 -29.85
CA ASP A 3 -9.23 -59.70 -29.16
C ASP A 3 -9.33 -59.45 -27.63
N THR A 4 -8.54 -60.18 -26.82
CA THR A 4 -8.37 -59.99 -25.36
C THR A 4 -6.86 -59.70 -25.07
N PRO A 5 -6.45 -59.39 -23.82
CA PRO A 5 -5.80 -58.15 -23.36
C PRO A 5 -4.24 -58.25 -23.20
N GLU A 6 -3.52 -57.13 -23.03
CA GLU A 6 -2.26 -57.04 -22.23
C GLU A 6 -1.77 -55.57 -22.21
N ARG A 7 -1.57 -54.93 -21.05
CA ARG A 7 -0.38 -54.93 -20.15
C ARG A 7 0.78 -54.08 -20.68
N THR A 8 1.14 -53.04 -19.92
CA THR A 8 2.53 -52.64 -19.60
C THR A 8 2.54 -51.41 -18.68
N PRO A 9 3.09 -51.51 -17.46
CA PRO A 9 3.70 -50.39 -16.75
C PRO A 9 5.22 -50.47 -16.91
N SER A 10 5.87 -49.33 -17.17
CA SER A 10 7.33 -49.26 -17.25
C SER A 10 7.87 -48.25 -16.23
N SER A 11 8.57 -48.82 -15.23
CA SER A 11 9.60 -48.23 -14.38
C SER A 11 10.77 -47.66 -15.22
N GLU A 12 11.81 -46.96 -14.78
CA GLU A 12 12.38 -46.60 -13.48
C GLU A 12 13.46 -45.51 -13.72
N SER A 13 13.83 -44.78 -12.65
CA SER A 13 15.14 -44.20 -12.27
C SER A 13 16.23 -43.94 -13.30
N ILE A 14 16.88 -42.75 -13.22
CA ILE A 14 18.35 -42.63 -12.96
C ILE A 14 18.65 -41.29 -12.22
N GLN A 15 19.38 -41.39 -11.10
CA GLN A 15 20.11 -40.34 -10.34
C GLN A 15 21.60 -40.77 -10.34
N PRO A 16 22.56 -40.05 -9.68
CA PRO A 16 23.28 -38.80 -9.97
C PRO A 16 24.70 -39.06 -10.57
N PRO A 17 25.68 -38.12 -10.49
CA PRO A 17 26.67 -38.27 -9.40
C PRO A 17 27.17 -36.93 -8.81
N GLY A 18 27.61 -36.97 -7.54
CA GLY A 18 28.28 -35.86 -6.86
C GLY A 18 29.81 -35.94 -6.93
N LEU A 19 30.51 -34.83 -6.64
CA LEU A 19 31.79 -34.85 -5.91
C LEU A 19 32.21 -33.43 -5.45
N ALA A 20 32.90 -33.40 -4.32
CA ALA A 20 33.25 -32.29 -3.44
C ALA A 20 34.23 -31.23 -3.99
N ARG A 21 34.21 -30.04 -3.39
CA ARG A 21 35.36 -29.39 -2.69
C ARG A 21 34.99 -28.00 -2.17
N GLU A 22 35.03 -27.82 -0.85
CA GLU A 22 35.54 -26.57 -0.26
C GLU A 22 37.05 -26.43 -0.56
N PRO A 23 37.58 -25.20 -0.58
CA PRO A 23 38.17 -24.65 0.65
C PRO A 23 37.90 -23.15 0.91
N GLU A 24 37.80 -22.87 2.20
CA GLU A 24 37.94 -21.60 2.91
C GLU A 24 39.23 -20.83 2.56
N VAL A 25 39.15 -19.52 2.32
CA VAL A 25 40.25 -18.55 2.56
C VAL A 25 39.65 -17.22 3.06
N THR A 26 39.91 -17.00 4.35
CA THR A 26 40.00 -15.75 5.13
C THR A 26 40.61 -14.57 4.34
N SER A 27 40.21 -13.31 4.55
CA SER A 27 40.72 -12.45 5.64
C SER A 27 40.20 -10.98 5.51
N PRO A 28 40.50 -10.08 6.47
CA PRO A 28 39.55 -9.18 7.10
C PRO A 28 39.58 -7.75 6.55
N GLY A 29 38.50 -7.02 6.79
CA GLY A 29 38.36 -5.61 6.49
C GLY A 29 37.49 -4.95 7.55
N ASP A 30 38.05 -4.84 8.75
CA ASP A 30 37.63 -3.88 9.76
C ASP A 30 37.63 -2.48 9.15
N SER A 31 36.44 -1.91 9.03
CA SER A 31 36.27 -0.48 8.90
C SER A 31 35.02 -0.13 9.65
N GLU A 32 35.25 0.48 10.82
CA GLU A 32 34.29 1.16 11.67
C GLU A 32 33.49 2.17 10.85
N GLY A 33 32.46 1.69 10.16
CA GLY A 33 31.32 2.49 9.83
C GLY A 33 30.46 2.53 11.07
N CYS A 34 30.60 3.58 11.88
CA CYS A 34 29.59 3.97 12.84
C CYS A 34 28.27 4.15 12.08
N ALA A 35 27.49 3.08 11.94
CA ALA A 35 26.12 3.16 11.49
C ALA A 35 25.35 3.80 12.63
N ARG A 36 25.40 5.14 12.66
CA ARG A 36 24.43 5.94 13.38
C ARG A 36 23.07 5.34 13.04
N PRO A 37 22.19 5.08 14.01
CA PRO A 37 20.79 4.81 13.69
C PRO A 37 20.36 5.95 12.78
N LEU A 38 20.13 5.65 11.49
CA LEU A 38 19.45 6.57 10.61
C LEU A 38 18.13 6.82 11.33
N ASP A 39 17.99 7.99 11.93
CA ASP A 39 16.72 8.43 12.50
C ASP A 39 15.64 8.00 11.50
N PRO A 40 14.66 7.17 11.92
CA PRO A 40 13.66 6.71 10.98
C PRO A 40 12.96 7.96 10.47
N ALA A 41 13.28 8.37 9.25
CA ALA A 41 12.64 9.51 8.61
C ALA A 41 11.13 9.35 8.84
N PRO A 42 10.44 10.39 9.34
CA PRO A 42 9.03 10.28 9.66
C PRO A 42 8.32 9.62 8.49
N LYS A 43 7.73 8.44 8.75
CA LYS A 43 7.08 7.66 7.70
C LYS A 43 5.98 8.55 7.12
N LYS A 44 6.15 8.99 5.87
CA LYS A 44 5.19 9.85 5.19
C LYS A 44 3.84 9.15 5.17
N LEU A 45 2.80 9.80 5.69
CA LEU A 45 1.44 9.26 5.65
C LEU A 45 1.01 9.13 4.18
N CYS A 46 0.89 7.90 3.71
CA CYS A 46 0.51 7.61 2.34
C CYS A 46 -0.18 6.25 2.23
N GLY A 47 -0.96 6.06 1.17
CA GLY A 47 -1.70 4.83 0.95
C GLY A 47 -2.83 4.98 -0.06
N TYR A 48 -3.35 3.84 -0.52
CA TYR A 48 -4.53 3.83 -1.38
C TYR A 48 -5.81 4.01 -0.57
N LEU A 49 -6.68 4.90 -1.03
CA LEU A 49 -8.05 5.06 -0.53
C LEU A 49 -9.01 5.14 -1.71
N SER A 50 -10.25 4.72 -1.48
CA SER A 50 -11.33 4.91 -2.44
C SER A 50 -11.91 6.30 -2.26
N LYS A 51 -11.80 7.16 -3.27
CA LYS A 51 -12.40 8.49 -3.27
C LYS A 51 -13.75 8.45 -3.96
N PHE A 52 -14.80 8.89 -3.28
CA PHE A 52 -16.10 9.07 -3.91
C PHE A 52 -16.11 10.37 -4.72
N GLY A 53 -16.65 10.30 -5.93
CA GLY A 53 -16.83 11.48 -6.77
C GLY A 53 -17.08 11.16 -8.23
N GLY A 54 -17.23 12.22 -9.02
CA GLY A 54 -17.69 12.15 -10.41
C GLY A 54 -18.89 13.06 -10.61
N LYS A 55 -19.12 13.46 -11.86
CA LYS A 55 -20.29 14.25 -12.26
C LYS A 55 -21.24 13.35 -13.05
N GLY A 56 -22.54 13.50 -12.83
CA GLY A 56 -23.58 12.77 -13.57
C GLY A 56 -23.49 11.25 -13.40
N PRO A 57 -23.69 10.46 -14.47
CA PRO A 57 -23.80 8.99 -14.40
C PRO A 57 -22.49 8.28 -14.02
N ILE A 58 -21.37 9.00 -13.95
CA ILE A 58 -20.03 8.46 -13.62
C ILE A 58 -19.69 8.67 -12.13
N LYS A 59 -20.69 8.98 -11.30
CA LYS A 59 -20.52 9.09 -9.85
C LYS A 59 -20.22 7.71 -9.26
N GLY A 60 -19.11 7.59 -8.54
CA GLY A 60 -18.73 6.32 -7.92
C GLY A 60 -17.43 6.40 -7.14
N TRP A 61 -16.98 5.26 -6.65
CA TRP A 61 -15.72 5.09 -5.92
C TRP A 61 -14.57 4.88 -6.90
N LYS A 62 -13.48 5.61 -6.69
CA LYS A 62 -12.24 5.44 -7.46
C LYS A 62 -11.06 5.27 -6.52
N CYS A 63 -10.32 4.18 -6.69
CA CYS A 63 -9.07 3.98 -5.96
C CYS A 63 -8.05 5.05 -6.39
N ARG A 64 -7.48 5.75 -5.42
CA ARG A 64 -6.48 6.81 -5.63
C ARG A 64 -5.38 6.64 -4.59
N TRP A 65 -4.15 6.94 -5.01
CA TRP A 65 -3.03 7.01 -4.08
C TRP A 65 -3.05 8.36 -3.39
N PHE A 66 -3.08 8.36 -2.06
CA PHE A 66 -3.02 9.56 -1.24
C PHE A 66 -1.66 9.65 -0.56
N PHE A 67 -1.11 10.85 -0.44
CA PHE A 67 0.12 11.11 0.30
C PHE A 67 0.10 12.50 0.92
N TYR A 68 0.54 12.59 2.16
CA TYR A 68 0.56 13.81 2.93
C TYR A 68 1.91 14.52 2.80
N ASP A 69 1.88 15.83 2.58
CA ASP A 69 3.03 16.72 2.60
C ASP A 69 2.99 17.59 3.86
N GLU A 70 3.81 17.20 4.84
CA GLU A 70 4.00 17.91 6.11
C GLU A 70 4.41 19.37 5.93
N ARG A 71 5.17 19.70 4.88
CA ARG A 71 5.71 21.06 4.70
C ARG A 71 4.63 22.06 4.30
N LYS A 72 3.57 21.56 3.66
CA LYS A 72 2.46 22.38 3.16
C LYS A 72 1.18 22.15 3.95
N CYS A 73 1.12 21.17 4.85
CA CYS A 73 -0.12 20.69 5.46
C CYS A 73 -1.18 20.31 4.42
N HIS A 74 -0.76 19.69 3.31
CA HIS A 74 -1.65 19.28 2.22
C HIS A 74 -1.68 17.76 2.07
N LEU A 75 -2.87 17.22 1.84
CA LEU A 75 -3.06 15.84 1.39
C LEU A 75 -3.25 15.82 -0.13
N TYR A 76 -2.27 15.28 -0.84
CA TYR A 76 -2.29 15.13 -2.28
C TYR A 76 -2.87 13.77 -2.68
N TYR A 77 -3.43 13.67 -3.88
CA TYR A 77 -3.78 12.38 -4.45
C TYR A 77 -3.51 12.26 -5.95
N SER A 78 -3.17 11.06 -6.38
CA SER A 78 -2.86 10.69 -7.77
C SER A 78 -3.59 9.41 -8.21
N ARG A 79 -3.45 8.99 -9.47
CA ARG A 79 -4.02 7.72 -9.93
C ARG A 79 -3.23 6.55 -9.35
N THR A 80 -1.91 6.67 -9.34
CA THR A 80 -0.97 5.65 -8.85
C THR A 80 0.13 6.24 -7.97
N ALA A 81 0.81 5.40 -7.20
CA ALA A 81 1.93 5.82 -6.36
C ALA A 81 3.16 6.31 -7.16
N GLN A 82 3.26 5.92 -8.44
CA GLN A 82 4.37 6.30 -9.32
C GLN A 82 4.13 7.61 -10.07
N ASP A 83 2.91 8.16 -10.02
CA ASP A 83 2.57 9.39 -10.74
C ASP A 83 3.40 10.57 -10.20
N ALA A 84 4.20 11.18 -11.07
CA ALA A 84 5.04 12.34 -10.70
C ALA A 84 4.21 13.60 -10.35
N ASN A 85 3.00 13.72 -10.91
CA ASN A 85 2.13 14.87 -10.73
C ASN A 85 0.84 14.45 -10.01
N PRO A 86 0.53 15.01 -8.84
CA PRO A 86 -0.75 14.77 -8.19
C PRO A 86 -1.89 15.35 -9.03
N LEU A 87 -3.05 14.72 -8.96
CA LEU A 87 -4.25 15.18 -9.65
C LEU A 87 -4.78 16.48 -9.03
N ASP A 88 -4.76 16.55 -7.70
CA ASP A 88 -5.32 17.64 -6.91
C ASP A 88 -4.82 17.49 -5.45
N SER A 89 -5.10 18.50 -4.63
CA SER A 89 -4.61 18.63 -3.26
C SER A 89 -5.72 19.09 -2.31
N ILE A 90 -5.63 18.70 -1.06
CA ILE A 90 -6.59 19.04 -0.02
C ILE A 90 -5.84 19.79 1.07
N ASP A 91 -6.16 21.06 1.27
CA ASP A 91 -5.64 21.83 2.39
C ASP A 91 -6.24 21.29 3.69
N LEU A 92 -5.39 20.82 4.60
CA LEU A 92 -5.81 20.25 5.89
C LEU A 92 -5.82 21.27 7.04
N SER A 93 -5.26 22.47 6.84
CA SER A 93 -5.11 23.47 7.90
C SER A 93 -6.43 23.88 8.56
N SER A 94 -7.49 23.96 7.75
CA SER A 94 -8.86 24.30 8.17
C SER A 94 -9.83 23.13 8.02
N ALA A 95 -9.31 21.91 7.81
CA ALA A 95 -10.15 20.74 7.58
C ALA A 95 -10.68 20.14 8.89
N THR A 96 -11.90 19.64 8.84
CA THR A 96 -12.47 18.74 9.85
C THR A 96 -12.63 17.34 9.29
N PHE A 97 -12.59 16.34 10.17
CA PHE A 97 -12.61 14.94 9.80
C PHE A 97 -13.73 14.24 10.55
N ASP A 98 -14.63 13.58 9.82
CA ASP A 98 -15.81 12.91 10.40
C ASP A 98 -15.89 11.45 9.92
N CYS A 99 -16.31 10.55 10.81
CA CYS A 99 -16.67 9.18 10.45
C CYS A 99 -18.15 9.12 10.03
N LYS A 100 -18.46 8.26 9.04
CA LYS A 100 -19.86 7.90 8.77
C LYS A 100 -20.30 6.86 9.79
N ALA A 101 -21.46 7.08 10.41
CA ALA A 101 -21.99 6.21 11.47
C ALA A 101 -22.74 4.99 10.95
N ASP A 102 -23.03 4.92 9.65
CA ASP A 102 -23.75 3.80 9.06
C ASP A 102 -22.88 2.54 9.01
N ALA A 103 -23.37 1.45 9.61
CA ALA A 103 -22.68 0.16 9.66
C ALA A 103 -22.40 -0.42 8.26
N GLU A 104 -23.24 -0.11 7.28
CA GLU A 104 -23.09 -0.49 5.87
C GLU A 104 -21.90 0.24 5.18
N GLU A 105 -21.48 1.39 5.73
CA GLU A 105 -20.39 2.22 5.22
C GLU A 105 -19.09 2.03 6.01
N GLU A 106 -18.84 0.82 6.54
CA GLU A 106 -17.66 0.57 7.36
C GLU A 106 -16.35 0.96 6.65
N GLY A 107 -15.50 1.73 7.35
CA GLY A 107 -14.26 2.30 6.82
C GLY A 107 -14.42 3.61 6.04
N THR A 108 -15.61 4.21 6.00
CA THR A 108 -15.87 5.48 5.30
C THR A 108 -15.75 6.69 6.22
N PHE A 109 -15.09 7.73 5.72
CA PHE A 109 -14.88 8.99 6.43
C PHE A 109 -14.92 10.17 5.46
N GLU A 110 -15.11 11.36 6.00
CA GLU A 110 -15.15 12.61 5.24
C GLU A 110 -14.05 13.56 5.69
N ILE A 111 -13.42 14.20 4.71
CA ILE A 111 -12.56 15.38 4.93
C ILE A 111 -13.38 16.59 4.47
N LYS A 112 -13.74 17.45 5.41
CA LYS A 112 -14.52 18.66 5.16
C LYS A 112 -13.59 19.85 5.18
N THR A 113 -13.48 20.53 4.05
CA THR A 113 -12.78 21.81 3.93
C THR A 113 -13.79 22.92 3.66
N PRO A 114 -13.46 24.20 3.87
CA PRO A 114 -14.35 25.30 3.51
C PRO A 114 -14.79 25.28 2.03
N SER A 115 -13.94 24.72 1.16
CA SER A 115 -14.20 24.66 -0.28
C SER A 115 -15.09 23.49 -0.71
N ARG A 116 -15.00 22.35 -0.03
CA ARG A 116 -15.64 21.08 -0.44
C ARG A 116 -15.58 20.01 0.63
N VAL A 117 -16.49 19.04 0.52
CA VAL A 117 -16.48 17.78 1.28
C VAL A 117 -15.96 16.65 0.40
N ILE A 118 -15.08 15.83 0.96
CA ILE A 118 -14.44 14.72 0.26
C ILE A 118 -14.71 13.43 1.03
N THR A 119 -15.50 12.54 0.44
CA THR A 119 -15.80 11.24 1.03
C THR A 119 -14.77 10.21 0.58
N LEU A 120 -14.11 9.57 1.54
CA LEU A 120 -13.08 8.55 1.35
C LEU A 120 -13.49 7.26 2.04
N LYS A 121 -13.11 6.12 1.46
CA LYS A 121 -13.31 4.80 2.05
C LYS A 121 -11.98 4.06 2.10
N ALA A 122 -11.64 3.60 3.30
CA ALA A 122 -10.51 2.73 3.57
C ALA A 122 -10.89 1.26 3.37
N ALA A 123 -9.88 0.38 3.27
CA ALA A 123 -10.10 -1.06 3.14
C ALA A 123 -10.75 -1.69 4.39
N THR A 124 -10.44 -1.14 5.57
CA THR A 124 -11.00 -1.59 6.85
C THR A 124 -11.25 -0.40 7.78
N ARG A 125 -12.06 -0.61 8.82
CA ARG A 125 -12.27 0.38 9.89
C ARG A 125 -10.97 0.79 10.58
N GLN A 126 -10.06 -0.17 10.80
CA GLN A 126 -8.76 0.12 11.41
C GLN A 126 -7.92 1.07 10.55
N VAL A 127 -7.90 0.85 9.23
CA VAL A 127 -7.19 1.74 8.30
C VAL A 127 -7.82 3.13 8.27
N MET A 128 -9.15 3.22 8.29
CA MET A 128 -9.84 4.52 8.42
C MET A 128 -9.42 5.25 9.70
N LEU A 129 -9.46 4.58 10.86
CA LEU A 129 -9.07 5.18 12.13
C LEU A 129 -7.61 5.63 12.12
N TYR A 130 -6.72 4.82 11.55
CA TYR A 130 -5.33 5.20 11.35
C TYR A 130 -5.21 6.50 10.54
N TRP A 131 -5.90 6.61 9.41
CA TRP A 131 -5.90 7.83 8.60
C TRP A 131 -6.42 9.04 9.38
N LEU A 132 -7.57 8.91 10.04
CA LEU A 132 -8.16 9.99 10.84
C LEU A 132 -7.22 10.47 11.94
N GLN A 133 -6.63 9.54 12.68
CA GLN A 133 -5.68 9.86 13.74
C GLN A 133 -4.45 10.58 13.18
N GLN A 134 -3.83 10.05 12.12
CA GLN A 134 -2.63 10.66 11.55
C GLN A 134 -2.91 12.05 10.97
N LEU A 135 -4.04 12.24 10.28
CA LEU A 135 -4.43 13.54 9.73
C LEU A 135 -4.72 14.58 10.82
N GLN A 136 -5.31 14.16 11.94
CA GLN A 136 -5.55 15.05 13.09
C GLN A 136 -4.25 15.43 13.82
N MET A 137 -3.31 14.50 13.96
CA MET A 137 -2.04 14.73 14.65
C MET A 137 -1.06 15.59 13.85
N LYS A 138 -1.18 15.58 12.53
CA LYS A 138 -0.21 16.20 11.62
C LYS A 138 -0.65 17.57 11.09
N ARG A 139 -1.91 18.00 11.32
CA ARG A 139 -2.39 19.31 10.86
C ARG A 139 -1.82 20.48 11.66
#